data_AF-A0A3N9TLS0-F1
#
_entry.id   AF-A0A3N9TLS0-F1
#
_cell.length_a   1.000
_cell.length_b   1.000
_cell.length_c   1.000
_cell.angle_alpha   90.00
_cell.angle_beta   90.00
_cell.angle_gamma   90.00
#
_symmetry.space_group_name_H-M   'P 1'
#
loop_
_entity.id
_entity.type
_entity.pdbx_description
1 polymer ?
#
loop_
_entity_poly.entity_id
_entity_poly.type
_entity_poly.pdbx_seq_one_letter_code
_entity_poly.pdbx_strand_id
1 'polypeptide(L)'
;FVLSIFVQEVKPGVRRATEGTLVDTANLLAQVARLDMRHGDAAKGQLAQAIAQLNKRPIGANIAGIRKDRNEYRVYLTDGRGKVIFDSSGQALGQDYSRWNDVYLTLRGQYGARSTRTIAEDESSSVMYVAA
;
A
#
# COMPACT_ATOMS: atom_id res chain seq x y z
N PHE A 1 11.18 7.55 0.45
CA PHE A 1 10.57 6.29 0.90
C PHE A 1 9.14 6.30 0.41
N VAL A 2 8.55 5.14 0.09
CA VAL A 2 7.20 5.05 -0.46
C VAL A 2 6.56 3.79 0.06
N LEU A 3 5.38 3.92 0.64
CA LEU A 3 4.53 2.86 1.14
C LEU A 3 3.15 2.96 0.51
N SER A 4 2.58 1.89 -0.03
CA SER A 4 1.27 1.94 -0.72
C SER A 4 0.24 0.93 -0.24
N ILE A 5 -1.06 1.20 -0.45
CA ILE A 5 -2.19 0.41 0.06
C ILE A 5 -3.32 0.35 -0.98
N PHE A 6 -3.91 -0.84 -1.18
CA PHE A 6 -4.91 -1.23 -2.20
C PHE A 6 -6.37 -1.20 -1.68
N VAL A 7 -7.32 -0.69 -2.48
CA VAL A 7 -8.79 -0.85 -2.27
C VAL A 7 -9.52 -0.91 -3.63
N GLN A 8 -10.51 -1.80 -3.78
CA GLN A 8 -11.39 -1.89 -4.98
C GLN A 8 -12.55 -0.88 -4.91
N GLU A 9 -12.66 -0.10 -6.00
CA GLU A 9 -13.67 0.86 -6.48
C GLU A 9 -14.85 1.29 -5.60
N VAL A 10 -15.13 2.61 -5.55
CA VAL A 10 -16.49 3.16 -5.31
C VAL A 10 -16.65 4.60 -5.87
N LYS A 11 -17.89 4.99 -6.24
CA LYS A 11 -18.41 6.34 -6.59
C LYS A 11 -17.63 7.53 -5.95
N PRO A 12 -17.55 8.73 -6.59
CA PRO A 12 -16.62 9.82 -6.23
C PRO A 12 -16.55 10.23 -4.75
N GLY A 13 -17.66 10.16 -4.01
CA GLY A 13 -17.69 10.45 -2.58
C GLY A 13 -16.94 9.43 -1.72
N VAL A 14 -17.08 8.15 -2.06
CA VAL A 14 -16.44 7.06 -1.30
C VAL A 14 -14.97 6.96 -1.64
N ARG A 15 -14.57 7.21 -2.90
CA ARG A 15 -13.16 7.33 -3.28
C ARG A 15 -12.38 8.31 -2.40
N ARG A 16 -12.94 9.50 -2.14
CA ARG A 16 -12.29 10.50 -1.28
C ARG A 16 -12.12 10.04 0.16
N ALA A 17 -13.14 9.38 0.72
CA ALA A 17 -13.07 8.83 2.06
C ALA A 17 -12.00 7.72 2.15
N THR A 18 -11.98 6.82 1.18
CA THR A 18 -10.96 5.77 1.06
C THR A 18 -9.56 6.37 0.94
N GLU A 19 -9.37 7.35 0.04
CA GLU A 19 -8.10 8.05 -0.16
C GLU A 19 -7.60 8.67 1.15
N GLY A 20 -8.46 9.37 1.89
CA GLY A 20 -8.11 9.92 3.21
C GLY A 20 -7.63 8.86 4.20
N THR A 21 -8.34 7.73 4.31
CA THR A 21 -7.91 6.62 5.18
C THR A 21 -6.58 6.01 4.72
N LEU A 22 -6.35 5.90 3.41
CA LEU A 22 -5.08 5.40 2.87
C LEU A 22 -3.92 6.37 3.12
N VAL A 23 -4.16 7.69 3.06
CA VAL A 23 -3.17 8.72 3.42
C VAL A 23 -2.72 8.54 4.86
N ASP A 24 -3.66 8.44 5.80
CA ASP A 24 -3.35 8.30 7.23
C ASP A 24 -2.60 7.00 7.50
N THR A 25 -3.06 5.90 6.89
CA THR A 25 -2.43 4.59 7.05
C THR A 25 -1.04 4.56 6.42
N ALA A 26 -0.83 5.21 5.27
CA ALA A 26 0.50 5.33 4.65
C ALA A 26 1.45 6.12 5.55
N ASN A 27 1.03 7.27 6.08
CA ASN A 27 1.89 8.02 7.00
C ASN A 27 2.25 7.21 8.25
N LEU A 28 1.31 6.43 8.78
CA LEU A 28 1.57 5.55 9.93
C LEU A 28 2.60 4.46 9.62
N LEU A 29 2.40 3.64 8.59
CA LEU A 29 3.36 2.56 8.33
C LEU A 29 4.70 3.10 7.81
N ALA A 30 4.76 4.32 7.25
CA ALA A 30 6.01 4.97 6.89
C ALA A 30 6.88 5.27 8.13
N GLN A 31 6.28 5.61 9.28
CA GLN A 31 7.03 5.76 10.53
C GLN A 31 7.66 4.45 10.99
N VAL A 32 6.91 3.34 10.87
CA VAL A 32 7.40 2.00 11.22
C VAL A 32 8.49 1.55 10.24
N ALA A 33 8.25 1.68 8.94
CA ALA A 33 9.20 1.33 7.88
C ALA A 33 10.52 2.09 8.03
N ARG A 34 10.49 3.36 8.41
CA ARG A 34 11.70 4.17 8.62
C ARG A 34 12.62 3.57 9.68
N LEU A 35 12.08 2.97 10.73
CA LEU A 35 12.86 2.28 11.76
C LEU A 35 13.53 1.04 11.16
N ASP A 36 12.76 0.18 10.50
CA ASP A 36 13.27 -1.05 9.85
C ASP A 36 14.37 -0.76 8.83
N MET A 37 14.20 0.29 8.04
CA MET A 37 15.17 0.71 7.03
C MET A 37 16.46 1.26 7.65
N ARG A 38 16.39 1.95 8.79
CA ARG A 38 17.59 2.40 9.52
C ARG A 38 18.41 1.25 10.08
N HIS A 39 17.76 0.13 10.41
CA HIS A 39 18.42 -1.08 10.87
C HIS A 39 18.93 -1.97 9.72
N GLY A 40 18.70 -1.58 8.45
CA GLY A 40 19.25 -2.24 7.27
C GLY A 40 18.51 -3.50 6.82
N ASP A 41 17.36 -3.83 7.41
CA ASP A 41 16.60 -5.04 7.07
C ASP A 41 15.10 -4.75 6.93
N ALA A 42 14.73 -4.06 5.85
CA ALA A 42 13.32 -3.79 5.53
C ALA A 42 12.51 -5.06 5.24
N ALA A 43 13.18 -6.13 4.77
CA ALA A 43 12.53 -7.38 4.39
C ALA A 43 12.18 -8.26 5.60
N LYS A 44 12.94 -8.16 6.70
CA LYS A 44 12.68 -8.88 7.96
C LYS A 44 12.34 -7.96 9.14
N GLY A 45 12.18 -6.67 8.87
CA GLY A 45 11.82 -5.65 9.85
C GLY A 45 10.44 -5.87 10.49
N GLN A 46 10.13 -5.04 11.48
CA GLN A 46 8.87 -5.09 12.23
C GLN A 46 7.65 -4.95 11.32
N LEU A 47 7.70 -4.09 10.30
CA LEU A 47 6.61 -3.92 9.35
C LEU A 47 6.36 -5.20 8.55
N ALA A 48 7.41 -5.81 8.00
CA ALA A 48 7.30 -7.04 7.25
C ALA A 48 6.70 -8.17 8.10
N GLN A 49 7.15 -8.28 9.36
CA GLN A 49 6.61 -9.25 10.31
C GLN A 49 5.16 -8.96 10.68
N ALA A 50 4.81 -7.71 10.93
CA ALA A 50 3.45 -7.29 11.28
C ALA A 50 2.46 -7.61 10.15
N ILE A 51 2.82 -7.32 8.90
CA ILE A 51 1.99 -7.64 7.74
C ILE A 51 1.85 -9.16 7.55
N ALA A 52 2.94 -9.91 7.70
CA ALA A 52 2.90 -11.36 7.63
C ALA A 52 2.01 -11.98 8.72
N GLN A 53 1.96 -11.40 9.91
CA GLN A 53 1.06 -11.82 10.99
C GLN A 53 -0.39 -11.40 10.76
N LEU A 54 -0.61 -10.19 10.24
CA LEU A 54 -1.94 -9.66 9.93
C LEU A 54 -2.70 -10.57 8.96
N ASN A 55 -2.01 -11.13 7.97
CA ASN A 55 -2.60 -12.05 7.00
C ASN A 55 -2.91 -13.46 7.57
N LYS A 56 -2.43 -13.78 8.78
CA LYS A 56 -2.64 -15.09 9.42
C LYS A 56 -3.83 -15.13 10.38
N ARG A 57 -4.33 -13.97 10.82
CA ARG A 57 -5.43 -13.89 11.79
C ARG A 57 -6.73 -13.54 11.08
N PRO A 58 -7.78 -14.38 11.19
CA PRO A 58 -9.07 -14.02 10.64
C PRO A 58 -9.64 -12.81 11.39
N ILE A 59 -10.12 -11.81 10.65
CA ILE A 59 -10.75 -10.62 11.22
C ILE A 59 -12.13 -10.98 11.81
N GLY A 60 -12.90 -11.81 11.09
CA GLY A 60 -14.22 -12.28 11.54
C GLY A 60 -15.28 -11.18 11.63
N ALA A 61 -15.11 -10.07 10.91
CA ALA A 61 -16.05 -8.95 10.95
C ALA A 61 -17.19 -9.13 9.93
N ASN A 62 -18.40 -8.72 10.29
CA ASN A 62 -19.52 -8.57 9.36
C ASN A 62 -19.79 -7.08 9.15
N ILE A 63 -19.49 -6.59 7.95
CA ILE A 63 -19.61 -5.18 7.58
C ILE A 63 -20.78 -5.07 6.61
N ALA A 64 -21.94 -4.62 7.12
CA ALA A 64 -23.16 -4.46 6.32
C ALA A 64 -23.56 -5.72 5.52
N GLY A 65 -23.40 -6.92 6.10
CA GLY A 65 -23.71 -8.20 5.45
C GLY A 65 -22.53 -8.84 4.72
N ILE A 66 -21.41 -8.13 4.56
CA ILE A 66 -20.19 -8.66 3.94
C ILE A 66 -19.27 -9.19 5.05
N ARG A 67 -18.97 -10.49 5.00
CA ARG A 67 -18.03 -11.10 5.93
C ARG A 67 -16.60 -10.83 5.48
N LYS A 68 -15.84 -10.10 6.32
CA LYS A 68 -14.43 -9.81 6.12
C LYS A 68 -13.60 -10.70 7.03
N ASP A 69 -13.00 -11.71 6.42
CA ASP A 69 -12.15 -12.67 7.14
C ASP A 69 -10.66 -12.33 7.01
N ARG A 70 -10.24 -11.56 6.00
CA ARG A 70 -8.83 -11.25 5.76
C ARG A 70 -8.58 -9.80 5.42
N ASN A 71 -7.33 -9.38 5.67
CA ASN A 71 -6.83 -8.12 5.14
C ASN A 71 -6.43 -8.29 3.67
N GLU A 72 -6.72 -7.27 2.86
CA GLU A 72 -6.45 -7.23 1.41
C GLU A 72 -5.40 -6.17 1.06
N TYR A 73 -4.79 -5.54 2.07
CA TYR A 73 -3.72 -4.57 1.84
C TYR A 73 -2.50 -5.25 1.23
N ARG A 74 -2.09 -4.73 0.07
CA ARG A 74 -0.74 -4.93 -0.48
C ARG A 74 0.11 -3.73 -0.15
N VAL A 75 1.25 -3.98 0.47
CA VAL A 75 2.22 -2.98 0.91
C VAL A 75 3.56 -3.26 0.27
N TYR A 76 4.17 -2.26 -0.35
CA TYR A 76 5.55 -2.31 -0.82
C TYR A 76 6.35 -1.14 -0.30
N LEU A 77 7.67 -1.31 -0.26
CA LEU A 77 8.64 -0.27 0.04
C LEU A 77 9.59 -0.08 -1.14
N THR A 78 9.96 1.15 -1.45
CA THR A 78 11.00 1.48 -2.42
C THR A 78 12.23 2.12 -1.78
N ASP A 79 13.40 1.93 -2.40
CA ASP A 79 14.61 2.70 -2.09
C ASP A 79 14.49 4.16 -2.61
N GLY A 80 15.49 4.99 -2.31
CA GLY A 80 15.52 6.38 -2.77
C GLY A 80 15.57 6.57 -4.29
N ARG A 81 15.75 5.50 -5.06
CA ARG A 81 15.75 5.50 -6.53
C ARG A 81 14.44 4.94 -7.10
N GLY A 82 13.49 4.53 -6.26
CA GLY A 82 12.21 3.97 -6.68
C GLY A 82 12.24 2.46 -6.93
N LYS A 83 13.33 1.74 -6.60
CA LYS A 83 13.37 0.29 -6.73
C LYS A 83 12.67 -0.37 -5.54
N VAL A 84 11.78 -1.33 -5.80
CA VAL A 84 11.06 -2.05 -4.75
C VAL A 84 12.02 -2.95 -3.96
N ILE A 85 12.09 -2.75 -2.65
CA ILE A 85 12.94 -3.48 -1.70
C ILE A 85 12.15 -4.40 -0.75
N PHE A 86 10.84 -4.21 -0.70
CA PHE A 86 9.89 -5.06 0.01
C PHE A 86 8.55 -5.03 -0.71
N ASP A 87 7.84 -6.16 -0.78
CA ASP A 87 6.47 -6.26 -1.25
C ASP A 87 5.78 -7.39 -0.49
N SER A 88 4.68 -7.10 0.20
CA SER A 88 3.92 -8.06 0.99
C SER A 88 3.31 -9.19 0.16
N SER A 89 3.14 -8.97 -1.15
CA SER A 89 2.71 -10.01 -2.09
C SER A 89 3.88 -10.78 -2.72
N GLY A 90 5.11 -10.28 -2.59
CA GLY A 90 6.32 -10.80 -3.23
C GLY A 90 6.41 -10.57 -4.74
N GLN A 91 5.41 -9.97 -5.38
CA GLN A 91 5.31 -9.88 -6.84
C GLN A 91 6.24 -8.82 -7.46
N ALA A 92 6.47 -7.72 -6.74
CA ALA A 92 7.19 -6.55 -7.25
C ALA A 92 8.63 -6.43 -6.75
N LEU A 93 9.12 -7.36 -5.94
CA LEU A 93 10.45 -7.24 -5.34
C LEU A 93 11.52 -7.05 -6.42
N GLY A 94 12.31 -5.99 -6.31
CA GLY A 94 13.38 -5.64 -7.24
C GLY A 94 12.94 -4.88 -8.50
N GLN A 95 11.64 -4.68 -8.72
CA GLN A 95 11.15 -3.91 -9.87
C GLN A 95 11.41 -2.41 -9.69
N ASP A 96 11.56 -1.70 -10.81
CA ASP A 96 11.72 -0.24 -10.83
C ASP A 96 10.36 0.44 -10.90
N TYR A 97 9.98 1.07 -9.78
CA TYR A 97 8.73 1.83 -9.67
C TYR A 97 8.95 3.35 -9.73
N SER A 98 10.16 3.83 -10.07
CA SER A 98 10.53 5.26 -10.07
C SER A 98 9.61 6.17 -10.91
N ARG A 99 8.89 5.61 -11.88
CA ARG A 99 7.97 6.33 -12.78
C ARG A 99 6.49 6.21 -12.41
N TRP A 100 6.14 5.44 -11.39
CA TRP A 100 4.76 5.34 -10.94
C TRP A 100 4.39 6.59 -10.14
N ASN A 101 3.25 7.22 -10.39
CA ASN A 101 2.92 8.53 -9.82
C ASN A 101 3.01 8.58 -8.29
N ASP A 102 2.56 7.52 -7.60
CA ASP A 102 2.68 7.41 -6.15
C ASP A 102 4.15 7.43 -5.69
N VAL A 103 5.04 6.74 -6.40
CA VAL A 103 6.48 6.73 -6.09
C VAL A 103 7.17 8.02 -6.53
N TYR A 104 6.95 8.42 -7.77
CA TYR A 104 7.58 9.55 -8.44
C TYR A 104 7.35 10.86 -7.68
N LEU A 105 6.11 11.11 -7.25
CA LEU A 105 5.75 12.34 -6.52
C LEU A 105 6.26 12.29 -5.07
N THR A 106 6.10 11.16 -4.37
CA THR A 106 6.56 11.03 -2.98
C THR A 106 8.09 11.12 -2.85
N LEU A 107 8.85 10.57 -3.79
CA LEU A 107 10.32 10.75 -3.81
C LEU A 107 10.76 12.22 -3.98
N ARG A 108 9.87 13.10 -4.44
CA ARG A 108 10.08 14.55 -4.55
C ARG A 108 9.46 15.35 -3.41
N GLY A 109 8.99 14.70 -2.35
CA GLY A 109 8.33 15.35 -1.22
C GLY A 109 6.95 15.89 -1.55
N GLN A 110 6.30 15.38 -2.60
CA GLN A 110 4.93 15.74 -2.97
C GLN A 110 3.97 14.62 -2.57
N TYR A 111 2.67 14.95 -2.51
CA TYR A 111 1.64 13.95 -2.32
C TYR A 111 1.61 12.96 -3.50
N GLY A 112 1.95 11.71 -3.23
CA GLY A 112 1.94 10.63 -4.22
C GLY A 112 0.72 9.75 -4.08
N ALA A 113 -0.10 9.70 -5.14
CA ALA A 113 -1.18 8.74 -5.25
C ALA A 113 -1.37 8.34 -6.71
N ARG A 114 -1.90 7.14 -6.93
CA ARG A 114 -2.39 6.69 -8.23
C ARG A 114 -3.62 5.82 -8.07
N SER A 115 -4.41 5.75 -9.13
CA SER A 115 -5.38 4.68 -9.30
C SER A 115 -5.09 3.94 -10.60
N THR A 116 -5.12 2.62 -10.56
CA THR A 116 -4.85 1.75 -11.71
C THR A 116 -5.93 0.70 -11.79
N ARG A 117 -6.59 0.60 -12.94
CA ARG A 117 -7.55 -0.48 -13.21
C ARG A 117 -6.80 -1.78 -13.44
N THR A 118 -7.17 -2.86 -12.76
CA THR A 118 -6.59 -4.18 -13.04
C THR A 118 -7.21 -4.84 -14.27
N ILE A 119 -8.41 -4.40 -14.67
CA ILE A 119 -9.11 -4.78 -15.89
C ILE A 119 -9.51 -3.48 -16.60
N ALA A 120 -8.95 -3.23 -17.78
CA ALA A 120 -9.08 -1.92 -18.46
C ALA A 120 -10.54 -1.48 -18.68
N GLU A 121 -11.42 -2.45 -18.93
CA GLU A 121 -12.84 -2.26 -19.28
C GLU A 121 -13.78 -2.26 -18.06
N ASP A 122 -13.28 -2.64 -16.88
CA ASP A 122 -14.09 -2.73 -15.65
C ASP A 122 -13.65 -1.63 -14.68
N GLU A 123 -14.52 -0.63 -14.50
CA GLU A 123 -14.26 0.45 -13.56
C GLU A 123 -14.11 -0.10 -12.12
N SER A 124 -14.81 -1.20 -11.79
CA SER A 124 -14.79 -1.87 -10.48
C SER A 124 -13.49 -2.55 -10.13
N SER A 125 -12.63 -2.69 -11.13
CA SER A 125 -11.26 -3.16 -10.99
C SER A 125 -10.27 -2.06 -10.60
N SER A 126 -10.73 -0.81 -10.38
CA SER A 126 -9.85 0.29 -10.00
C SER A 126 -9.23 0.09 -8.62
N VAL A 127 -7.90 0.15 -8.59
CA VAL A 127 -7.06 0.03 -7.40
C VAL A 127 -6.42 1.36 -7.09
N MET A 128 -6.61 1.87 -5.88
CA MET A 128 -5.85 3.03 -5.40
C MET A 128 -4.53 2.62 -4.74
N TYR A 129 -3.53 3.48 -4.85
CA TYR A 129 -2.25 3.45 -4.13
C TYR A 129 -1.98 4.87 -3.63
N VAL A 130 -1.59 5.01 -2.36
CA VAL A 130 -1.20 6.29 -1.75
C VAL A 130 0.14 6.11 -1.07
N ALA A 131 1.05 7.07 -1.20
CA ALA A 131 2.44 7.00 -0.78
C ALA A 131 2.85 8.09 0.22
N ALA A 132 3.73 7.73 1.16
CA ALA A 132 4.33 8.60 2.18
C ALA A 132 5.84 8.33 2.34
#